data_AF-A0A7C6WPI5-F1
#
_entry.id   AF-A0A7C6WPI5-F1
#
_cell.length_a   1.000
_cell.length_b   1.000
_cell.length_c   1.000
_cell.angle_alpha   90.00
_cell.angle_beta   90.00
_cell.angle_gamma   90.00
#
_symmetry.space_group_name_H-M   'P 1'
#
loop_
_entity.id
_entity.type
_entity.pdbx_description
1 polymer ?
#
loop_
_entity_poly.entity_id
_entity_poly.type
_entity_poly.pdbx_seq_one_letter_code
_entity_poly.pdbx_strand_id
1 'polypeptide(L)'
;KAALLYDCLDSSRLYKGTARKDSRSLMNVTFVLSNPELDAPFLKGAEEAGLSGLKGHRSVGGMRASIYNAMSYEGVEALVQYMQQFEQAHPEATA
;
A
#
# COMPACT_ATOMS: atom_id res chain seq x y z
N LYS A 1 12.14 0.43 -7.63
CA LYS A 1 11.03 1.02 -6.83
C LYS A 1 9.82 0.11 -6.79
N ALA A 2 9.13 -0.13 -7.92
CA ALA A 2 7.90 -0.94 -7.92
C ALA A 2 8.05 -2.35 -7.34
N ALA A 3 9.17 -3.04 -7.63
CA ALA A 3 9.44 -4.38 -7.12
C ALA A 3 9.35 -4.45 -5.59
N LEU A 4 10.05 -3.56 -4.88
CA LEU A 4 10.02 -3.48 -3.40
C LEU A 4 8.60 -3.41 -2.83
N LEU A 5 7.75 -2.56 -3.40
CA LEU A 5 6.36 -2.44 -2.97
C LEU A 5 5.54 -3.68 -3.33
N TYR A 6 5.72 -4.24 -4.52
CA TYR A 6 5.02 -5.46 -4.92
C TYR A 6 5.45 -6.70 -4.13
N ASP A 7 6.71 -6.80 -3.73
CA ASP A 7 7.21 -7.88 -2.89
C ASP A 7 6.57 -7.82 -1.50
N CYS A 8 6.45 -6.61 -0.93
CA CYS A 8 5.69 -6.38 0.30
C CYS A 8 4.23 -6.85 0.14
N LEU A 9 3.54 -6.42 -0.92
CA LEU A 9 2.16 -6.83 -1.21
C LEU A 9 2.01 -8.34 -1.40
N ASP A 10 2.97 -9.00 -2.05
CA ASP A 10 2.91 -10.43 -2.34
C ASP A 10 3.23 -11.31 -1.13
N SER A 11 3.99 -10.77 -0.17
CA SER A 11 4.29 -11.43 1.11
C SER A 11 3.26 -11.18 2.21
N SER A 12 2.38 -10.21 2.00
CA SER A 12 1.41 -9.75 3.00
C SER A 12 0.18 -10.66 3.07
N ARG A 13 -0.42 -10.73 4.24
CA ARG A 13 -1.76 -11.31 4.48
C ARG A 13 -2.83 -10.23 4.51
N LEU A 14 -2.47 -9.02 4.92
CA LEU A 14 -3.38 -7.89 5.01
C LEU A 14 -3.58 -7.18 3.65
N TYR A 15 -2.56 -7.06 2.83
CA TYR A 15 -2.61 -6.30 1.58
C TYR A 15 -2.77 -7.20 0.37
N LYS A 16 -3.56 -6.73 -0.61
CA LYS A 16 -3.73 -7.43 -1.89
C LYS A 16 -3.61 -6.47 -3.06
N GLY A 17 -2.63 -6.71 -3.93
CA GLY A 17 -2.52 -6.03 -5.22
C GLY A 17 -3.72 -6.34 -6.13
N THR A 18 -4.29 -5.32 -6.78
CA THR A 18 -5.49 -5.49 -7.61
C THR A 18 -5.19 -5.88 -9.05
N ALA A 19 -3.99 -5.60 -9.55
CA ALA A 19 -3.55 -5.98 -10.89
C ALA A 19 -3.01 -7.42 -10.93
N ARG A 20 -3.25 -8.13 -12.05
CA ARG A 20 -2.57 -9.40 -12.34
C ARG A 20 -1.06 -9.19 -12.37
N LYS A 21 -0.29 -10.20 -11.94
CA LYS A 21 1.18 -10.09 -11.78
C LYS A 21 1.90 -9.63 -13.04
N ASP A 22 1.49 -10.14 -14.20
CA ASP A 22 2.02 -9.81 -15.53
C ASP A 22 1.62 -8.42 -16.06
N SER A 23 0.63 -7.79 -15.42
CA SER A 23 0.00 -6.53 -15.84
C SER A 23 0.25 -5.40 -14.83
N ARG A 24 1.18 -5.61 -13.90
CA ARG A 24 1.51 -4.66 -12.83
C ARG A 24 2.17 -3.40 -13.38
N SER A 25 1.66 -2.24 -12.95
CA SER A 25 2.22 -0.95 -13.32
C SER A 25 3.50 -0.68 -12.52
N LEU A 26 4.53 -0.18 -13.20
CA LEU A 26 5.75 0.29 -12.54
C LEU A 26 5.57 1.67 -11.87
N MET A 27 4.44 2.35 -12.12
CA MET A 27 4.21 3.74 -11.71
C MET A 27 3.00 3.91 -10.81
N ASN A 28 1.93 3.13 -10.99
CA ASN A 28 0.70 3.25 -10.20
C ASN A 28 0.36 1.90 -9.58
N VAL A 29 0.80 1.69 -8.35
CA VAL A 29 0.57 0.45 -7.62
C VAL A 29 -0.74 0.58 -6.85
N THR A 30 -1.75 -0.18 -7.27
CA THR A 30 -3.06 -0.23 -6.62
C THR A 30 -3.21 -1.49 -5.79
N PHE A 31 -3.69 -1.33 -4.57
CA PHE A 31 -3.90 -2.42 -3.62
C PHE A 31 -5.09 -2.12 -2.70
N VAL A 32 -5.62 -3.16 -2.08
CA VAL A 32 -6.71 -3.10 -1.09
C VAL A 32 -6.25 -3.79 0.20
N LEU A 33 -6.83 -3.42 1.34
CA LEU A 33 -6.71 -4.23 2.56
C LEU A 33 -7.77 -5.33 2.53
N SER A 34 -7.46 -6.48 3.14
CA SER A 34 -8.39 -7.59 3.32
C SER A 34 -9.57 -7.22 4.23
N ASN A 35 -9.38 -6.27 5.16
CA ASN A 35 -10.43 -5.69 6.00
C ASN A 35 -10.67 -4.21 5.62
N PRO A 36 -11.81 -3.87 4.98
CA PRO A 36 -12.14 -2.50 4.60
C PRO A 36 -12.28 -1.52 5.77
N GLU A 37 -12.55 -1.99 6.99
CA GLU A 37 -12.62 -1.13 8.19
C GLU A 37 -11.27 -0.49 8.52
N LEU A 38 -10.18 -1.09 8.03
CA LEU A 38 -8.82 -0.60 8.23
C LEU A 38 -8.37 0.41 7.17
N ASP A 39 -9.14 0.65 6.10
CA ASP A 39 -8.77 1.62 5.06
C ASP A 39 -8.62 3.04 5.63
N ALA A 40 -9.56 3.50 6.46
CA ALA A 40 -9.52 4.83 7.06
C ALA A 40 -8.39 4.97 8.11
N PRO A 41 -8.22 4.02 9.07
CA PRO A 41 -7.05 3.99 9.95
C PRO A 41 -5.70 3.97 9.20
N PHE A 42 -5.59 3.19 8.12
CA PHE A 42 -4.38 3.13 7.31
C PHE A 42 -4.07 4.48 6.65
N LEU A 43 -5.05 5.11 6.01
CA LEU A 43 -4.85 6.40 5.37
C LEU A 43 -4.47 7.50 6.37
N LYS A 44 -5.10 7.49 7.55
CA LYS A 44 -4.78 8.44 8.63
C LYS A 44 -3.36 8.24 9.16
N GLY A 45 -2.99 7.00 9.48
CA GLY A 45 -1.64 6.70 9.99
C GLY A 45 -0.54 6.97 8.96
N ALA A 46 -0.82 6.72 7.68
CA ALA A 46 0.08 7.08 6.60
C ALA A 46 0.31 8.59 6.52
N GLU A 47 -0.77 9.39 6.61
CA GLU A 47 -0.68 10.85 6.60
C GLU A 47 0.12 11.38 7.81
N GLU A 48 -0.09 10.81 9.00
CA GLU A 48 0.69 11.12 10.21
C GLU A 48 2.18 10.74 10.07
N ALA A 49 2.49 9.71 9.28
CA ALA A 49 3.86 9.31 8.92
C ALA A 49 4.45 10.13 7.75
N GLY A 50 3.75 11.16 7.26
CA GLY A 50 4.18 11.98 6.14
C GLY A 50 4.00 11.33 4.76
N LEU A 51 3.28 10.21 4.69
CA LEU A 51 2.98 9.45 3.48
C LEU A 51 1.59 9.85 2.94
N SER A 52 1.55 10.91 2.14
CA SER A 52 0.30 11.44 1.58
C SER A 52 -0.03 10.88 0.18
N GLY A 53 -1.26 11.12 -0.28
CA GLY A 53 -1.68 10.80 -1.66
C GLY A 53 -1.97 9.32 -1.93
N LEU A 54 -2.10 8.49 -0.90
CA LEU A 54 -2.31 7.04 -1.02
C LEU A 54 -3.78 6.65 -1.25
N LYS A 55 -4.75 7.56 -1.07
CA LYS A 55 -6.16 7.23 -1.24
C LYS A 55 -6.45 6.81 -2.68
N GLY A 56 -7.05 5.63 -2.85
CA GLY A 56 -7.44 5.08 -4.13
C GLY A 56 -8.54 5.89 -4.82
N HIS A 57 -8.84 5.54 -6.07
CA HIS A 57 -9.87 6.23 -6.83
C HIS A 57 -11.26 5.92 -6.28
N ARG A 58 -12.13 6.94 -6.21
CA ARG A 58 -13.48 6.85 -5.59
C ARG A 58 -14.35 5.70 -6.09
N SER A 59 -14.14 5.25 -7.34
CA SER A 59 -14.95 4.19 -7.96
C SER A 59 -14.49 2.78 -7.60
N VAL A 60 -13.26 2.62 -7.08
CA VAL A 60 -12.66 1.31 -6.78
C VAL A 60 -12.25 1.16 -5.31
N GLY A 61 -12.15 2.26 -4.57
CA GLY A 61 -11.71 2.25 -3.17
C GLY A 61 -10.23 1.91 -3.01
N GLY A 62 -9.86 1.45 -1.80
CA GLY A 62 -8.50 1.02 -1.47
C GLY A 62 -7.45 2.12 -1.60
N MET A 63 -6.24 1.71 -1.99
CA MET A 63 -5.04 2.54 -2.01
C MET A 63 -4.41 2.55 -3.40
N ARG A 64 -3.73 3.66 -3.69
CA ARG A 64 -2.91 3.84 -4.88
C ARG A 64 -1.62 4.56 -4.51
N ALA A 65 -0.49 3.86 -4.59
CA ALA A 65 0.83 4.45 -4.51
C ALA A 65 1.31 4.85 -5.92
N SER A 66 1.49 6.15 -6.14
CA SER A 66 1.99 6.70 -7.41
C SER A 66 3.49 6.98 -7.29
N ILE A 67 4.32 6.12 -7.88
CA ILE A 67 5.77 6.06 -7.68
C ILE A 67 6.55 6.52 -8.92
N TYR A 68 6.11 7.63 -9.53
CA TYR A 68 6.73 8.26 -10.70
C TYR A 68 8.21 8.63 -10.47
N ASN A 69 8.87 9.13 -11.52
CA ASN A 69 10.32 9.40 -11.51
C ASN A 69 10.76 10.29 -10.34
N ALA A 70 9.99 11.32 -9.97
CA ALA A 70 10.29 12.22 -8.85
C ALA A 70 10.12 11.58 -7.46
N MET A 71 9.44 10.43 -7.36
CA MET A 71 9.33 9.70 -6.11
C MET A 71 10.66 9.04 -5.78
N SER A 72 11.25 9.33 -4.62
CA SER A 72 12.52 8.75 -4.20
C SER A 72 12.39 7.26 -3.87
N TYR A 73 13.52 6.54 -3.79
CA TYR A 73 13.51 5.15 -3.37
C TYR A 73 13.18 5.03 -1.88
N GLU A 74 13.75 5.94 -1.09
CA GLU A 74 13.60 6.05 0.36
C GLU A 74 12.13 6.29 0.75
N GLY A 75 11.37 7.05 -0.06
CA GLY A 75 9.95 7.24 0.21
C GLY A 75 9.11 6.00 -0.12
N VAL A 76 9.56 5.14 -1.04
CA VAL A 76 8.93 3.81 -1.24
C VAL A 76 9.31 2.86 -0.12
N GLU A 77 10.55 2.92 0.39
CA GLU A 77 10.96 2.18 1.59
C GLU A 77 10.16 2.59 2.82
N ALA A 78 9.99 3.89 3.05
CA ALA A 78 9.18 4.42 4.16
C ALA A 78 7.73 3.92 4.08
N LEU A 79 7.15 3.87 2.87
CA LEU A 79 5.84 3.28 2.66
C LEU A 79 5.81 1.79 3.01
N VAL A 80 6.79 1.01 2.56
CA VAL A 80 6.86 -0.43 2.85
C VAL A 80 7.05 -0.69 4.36
N GLN A 81 7.90 0.09 5.02
CA GLN A 81 8.09 0.01 6.47
C GLN A 81 6.80 0.31 7.22
N TYR A 82 6.10 1.37 6.83
CA TYR A 82 4.79 1.71 7.39
C TYR A 82 3.76 0.58 7.18
N MET A 83 3.70 0.01 5.98
CA MET A 83 2.80 -1.11 5.67
C MET A 83 3.09 -2.33 6.56
N GLN A 84 4.36 -2.69 6.73
CA GLN A 84 4.73 -3.82 7.60
C GLN A 84 4.37 -3.56 9.07
N GLN A 85 4.59 -2.35 9.57
CA GLN A 85 4.23 -1.97 10.94
C GLN A 85 2.71 -1.98 11.14
N PHE A 86 1.96 -1.45 10.17
CA PHE A 86 0.51 -1.44 10.22
C PHE A 86 -0.07 -2.85 10.20
N GLU A 87 0.46 -3.75 9.37
CA GLU A 87 0.06 -5.16 9.35
C GLU A 87 0.37 -5.87 10.67
N GLN A 88 1.54 -5.63 11.27
CA GLN A 88 1.91 -6.19 12.57
C GLN A 88 1.01 -5.69 13.71
N ALA A 89 0.50 -4.46 13.62
CA ALA A 89 -0.39 -3.87 14.61
C ALA A 89 -1.84 -4.39 14.52
N HIS A 90 -2.21 -5.10 13.44
CA HIS A 90 -3.55 -5.63 13.22
C HIS A 90 -3.53 -7.15 12.92
N PRO A 91 -3.00 -7.98 13.84
CA PRO A 91 -2.88 -9.42 13.63
C PRO A 91 -4.23 -10.11 13.39
N GLU A 92 -5.32 -9.60 13.98
CA GLU A 92 -6.68 -10.11 13.80
C GLU A 92 -7.21 -9.98 12.36
N ALA A 93 -6.68 -9.05 11.57
CA ALA A 93 -7.02 -8.89 10.16
C ALA A 93 -6.20 -9.80 9.22
N THR A 94 -5.25 -10.56 9.79
CA THR A 94 -4.34 -11.47 9.06
C THR A 94 -4.52 -12.95 9.41
N ALA A 95 -5.45 -13.25 10.33
CA ALA A 95 -5.82 -14.59 10.78
C ALA A 95 -6.86 -15.22 9.84
#